data_AF-A0A3Q0FSU1-F1
#
_entry.id   AF-A0A3Q0FSU1-F1
#
_cell.length_a   1.000
_cell.length_b   1.000
_cell.length_c   1.000
_cell.angle_alpha   90.00
_cell.angle_beta   90.00
_cell.angle_gamma   90.00
#
_symmetry.space_group_name_H-M   'P 1'
#
loop_
_entity.id
_entity.type
_entity.pdbx_description
1 polymer ?
#
loop_
_entity_poly.entity_id
_entity_poly.type
_entity_poly.pdbx_seq_one_letter_code
_entity_poly.pdbx_strand_id
1 'polypeptide(L)'
;MGIKGLHGFVANVCHDVHKMLAKEQHITGENYMVFNILSNGEVECSNTLEDELDTELPGQALIYRPARQHIYSVLLEPRKDTQRVCSVVKEWFVYFGNPLHQPELMQPVQLDIPGETPSLRTLWLGKGPDIENQRYSTFLACFHLQDMVEELKALKAPVAAVCCLLMYLLLQVDSLSLEDLNAFVAQTLCLQGMSAAQLSGLQLVQVDSRAVQLGALFIRGLATLIMANSACGFPFSMDDFMPWKVFDGKLFQEKYQQSHRGCSLEELVEGNGFLCTQFQNLKSLICRACMAKNRTIQSRQRGDGFIAEMQGRGRGANFQRAHRTTFAPPYRNQNRGYQWRGLQPYGSQTQPSGRGYRPRHQDQRRRFQFTPRWSR
;
A
#
# COMPACT_ATOMS: atom_id res chain seq x y z
N MET A 1 18.71 -43.48 13.15
CA MET A 1 18.27 -42.99 11.82
C MET A 1 16.75 -42.89 11.87
N GLY A 2 16.19 -41.69 11.99
CA GLY A 2 14.74 -41.49 12.16
C GLY A 2 14.48 -40.23 12.98
N ILE A 3 13.40 -39.52 12.70
CA ILE A 3 12.99 -38.18 13.22
C ILE A 3 13.42 -36.99 12.33
N LYS A 4 14.65 -36.90 11.81
CA LYS A 4 15.03 -35.79 10.89
C LYS A 4 14.31 -35.82 9.53
N GLY A 5 14.03 -37.01 8.99
CA GLY A 5 13.35 -37.16 7.70
C GLY A 5 11.86 -36.84 7.71
N LEU A 6 11.18 -37.05 8.85
CA LEU A 6 9.74 -36.80 8.97
C LEU A 6 9.44 -35.30 9.05
N HIS A 7 10.25 -34.54 9.80
CA HIS A 7 10.15 -33.08 9.86
C HIS A 7 10.42 -32.42 8.49
N GLY A 8 11.42 -32.89 7.74
CA GLY A 8 11.69 -32.40 6.38
C GLY A 8 10.56 -32.72 5.38
N PHE A 9 9.98 -33.91 5.46
CA PHE A 9 8.85 -34.30 4.61
C PHE A 9 7.58 -33.49 4.92
N VAL A 10 7.22 -33.33 6.19
CA VAL A 10 6.04 -32.56 6.60
C VAL A 10 6.20 -31.06 6.29
N ALA A 11 7.40 -30.49 6.44
CA ALA A 11 7.67 -29.09 6.07
C ALA A 11 7.54 -28.86 4.56
N ASN A 12 8.05 -29.78 3.73
CA ASN A 12 7.92 -29.69 2.27
C ASN A 12 6.46 -29.81 1.82
N VAL A 13 5.69 -30.76 2.37
CA VAL A 13 4.25 -30.91 2.07
C VAL A 13 3.46 -29.67 2.51
N CYS A 14 3.77 -29.09 3.67
CA CYS A 14 3.08 -27.89 4.16
C CYS A 14 3.34 -26.65 3.27
N HIS A 15 4.57 -26.49 2.80
CA HIS A 15 4.94 -25.42 1.88
C HIS A 15 4.24 -25.56 0.51
N ASP A 16 4.07 -26.80 0.02
CA ASP A 16 3.33 -27.07 -1.21
C ASP A 16 1.82 -26.79 -1.06
N VAL A 17 1.23 -27.05 0.11
CA VAL A 17 -0.17 -26.72 0.40
C VAL A 17 -0.39 -25.20 0.41
N HIS A 18 0.47 -24.41 1.06
CA HIS A 18 0.35 -22.95 1.04
C HIS A 18 0.47 -22.41 -0.39
N LYS A 19 1.41 -22.92 -1.19
CA LYS A 19 1.53 -22.51 -2.61
C LYS A 19 0.29 -22.85 -3.42
N MET A 20 -0.32 -24.02 -3.20
CA MET A 20 -1.55 -24.42 -3.87
C MET A 20 -2.72 -23.50 -3.51
N LEU A 21 -2.90 -23.19 -2.22
CA LEU A 21 -3.94 -22.26 -1.76
C LEU A 21 -3.73 -20.85 -2.33
N ALA A 22 -2.49 -20.35 -2.31
CA ALA A 22 -2.17 -19.05 -2.90
C ALA A 22 -2.43 -19.04 -4.42
N LYS A 23 -2.18 -20.16 -5.12
CA LYS A 23 -2.48 -20.29 -6.54
C LYS A 23 -3.99 -20.24 -6.80
N GLU A 24 -4.79 -20.88 -5.97
CA GLU A 24 -6.26 -20.83 -6.06
C GLU A 24 -6.76 -19.40 -5.88
N GLN A 25 -6.33 -18.71 -4.81
CA GLN A 25 -6.62 -17.30 -4.55
C GLN A 25 -6.21 -16.38 -5.71
N HIS A 26 -5.09 -16.69 -6.36
CA HIS A 26 -4.65 -15.96 -7.55
C HIS A 26 -5.58 -16.18 -8.75
N ILE A 27 -6.01 -17.41 -8.99
CA ILE A 27 -6.92 -17.77 -10.09
C ILE A 27 -8.32 -17.18 -9.88
N THR A 28 -8.80 -17.15 -8.64
CA THR A 28 -10.11 -16.58 -8.28
C THR A 28 -10.11 -15.06 -8.17
N GLY A 29 -8.93 -14.42 -8.26
CA GLY A 29 -8.79 -12.96 -8.20
C GLY A 29 -8.82 -12.38 -6.79
N GLU A 30 -8.69 -13.20 -5.75
CA GLU A 30 -8.62 -12.76 -4.35
C GLU A 30 -7.28 -12.09 -4.04
N ASN A 31 -6.19 -12.54 -4.68
CA ASN A 31 -4.89 -11.88 -4.55
C ASN A 31 -3.92 -12.15 -5.70
N TYR A 32 -3.36 -11.10 -6.30
CA TYR A 32 -2.42 -11.27 -7.40
C TYR A 32 -0.94 -11.42 -6.96
N MET A 33 -0.56 -10.98 -5.75
CA MET A 33 0.85 -10.86 -5.34
C MET A 33 1.35 -12.02 -4.46
N VAL A 34 0.52 -12.57 -3.57
CA VAL A 34 0.95 -13.60 -2.59
C VAL A 34 1.50 -14.85 -3.27
N PHE A 35 0.84 -15.33 -4.33
CA PHE A 35 1.32 -16.49 -5.10
C PHE A 35 2.69 -16.25 -5.73
N ASN A 36 2.95 -15.05 -6.26
CA ASN A 36 4.22 -14.71 -6.89
C ASN A 36 5.35 -14.59 -5.85
N ILE A 37 5.05 -14.07 -4.65
CA ILE A 37 6.01 -14.03 -3.54
C ILE A 37 6.40 -15.45 -3.14
N LEU A 38 5.43 -16.34 -2.90
CA LEU A 38 5.73 -17.71 -2.46
C LEU A 38 6.43 -18.51 -3.58
N SER A 39 6.07 -18.30 -4.83
CA SER A 39 6.61 -19.06 -5.96
C SER A 39 7.99 -18.58 -6.41
N ASN A 40 8.14 -17.27 -6.58
CA ASN A 40 9.28 -16.64 -7.25
C ASN A 40 10.09 -15.72 -6.31
N GLY A 41 9.54 -15.32 -5.16
CA GLY A 41 10.18 -14.36 -4.27
C GLY A 41 10.22 -12.95 -4.86
N GLU A 42 9.22 -12.59 -5.69
CA GLU A 42 9.21 -11.31 -6.41
C GLU A 42 7.84 -10.64 -6.35
N VAL A 43 7.83 -9.31 -6.40
CA VAL A 43 6.63 -8.49 -6.61
C VAL A 43 6.96 -7.35 -7.54
N GLU A 44 5.95 -6.90 -8.29
CA GLU A 44 6.12 -5.81 -9.23
C GLU A 44 4.93 -4.87 -9.25
N CYS A 45 5.24 -3.64 -9.63
CA CYS A 45 4.31 -2.53 -9.74
C CYS A 45 4.94 -1.54 -10.73
N SER A 46 4.55 -1.67 -12.00
CA SER A 46 5.13 -0.92 -13.12
C SER A 46 4.43 0.42 -13.40
N ASN A 47 3.38 0.76 -12.63
CA ASN A 47 2.65 2.02 -12.78
C ASN A 47 2.55 2.79 -11.46
N THR A 48 2.52 4.11 -11.59
CA THR A 48 2.21 5.02 -10.49
C THR A 48 1.55 6.28 -11.05
N LEU A 49 0.78 6.98 -10.21
CA LEU A 49 0.16 8.25 -10.53
C LEU A 49 0.72 9.30 -9.55
N GLU A 50 1.99 9.62 -9.74
CA GLU A 50 2.77 10.57 -8.93
C GLU A 50 3.03 11.85 -9.74
N ASP A 51 3.08 13.02 -9.08
CA ASP A 51 3.61 14.24 -9.69
C ASP A 51 5.08 14.37 -9.29
N GLU A 52 5.98 14.33 -10.28
CA GLU A 52 7.43 14.47 -10.06
C GLU A 52 7.82 15.81 -9.44
N LEU A 53 6.94 16.81 -9.53
CA LEU A 53 7.13 18.14 -8.94
C LEU A 53 6.56 18.25 -7.52
N ASP A 54 5.71 17.32 -7.10
CA ASP A 54 5.16 17.33 -5.74
C ASP A 54 6.18 16.71 -4.76
N THR A 55 6.82 17.56 -3.97
CA THR A 55 7.75 17.13 -2.93
C THR A 55 7.06 16.77 -1.61
N GLU A 56 5.75 17.02 -1.49
CA GLU A 56 4.99 16.73 -0.27
C GLU A 56 4.61 15.25 -0.14
N LEU A 57 4.40 14.54 -1.26
CA LEU A 57 4.02 13.13 -1.25
C LEU A 57 5.18 12.24 -1.71
N PRO A 58 5.74 11.37 -0.84
CA PRO A 58 6.67 10.35 -1.27
C PRO A 58 6.01 9.38 -2.26
N GLY A 59 6.81 8.72 -3.11
CA GLY A 59 6.28 7.74 -4.04
C GLY A 59 5.57 6.58 -3.31
N GLN A 60 4.44 6.11 -3.85
CA GLN A 60 3.59 5.11 -3.18
C GLN A 60 4.35 3.81 -2.87
N ALA A 61 5.31 3.46 -3.73
CA ALA A 61 6.21 2.34 -3.52
C ALA A 61 6.95 2.43 -2.19
N LEU A 62 7.44 3.63 -1.84
CA LEU A 62 8.17 3.91 -0.62
C LEU A 62 7.22 3.96 0.58
N ILE A 63 6.05 4.61 0.42
CA ILE A 63 5.04 4.73 1.47
C ILE A 63 4.60 3.35 1.97
N TYR A 64 4.29 2.42 1.06
CA TYR A 64 3.80 1.08 1.42
C TYR A 64 4.90 0.04 1.65
N ARG A 65 6.18 0.40 1.47
CA ARG A 65 7.30 -0.55 1.64
C ARG A 65 7.33 -1.17 3.05
N PRO A 66 7.19 -0.40 4.16
CA PRO A 66 7.18 -1.00 5.49
C PRO A 66 6.09 -2.06 5.65
N ALA A 67 4.87 -1.78 5.16
CA ALA A 67 3.77 -2.75 5.23
C ALA A 67 4.09 -4.03 4.45
N ARG A 68 4.64 -3.90 3.23
CA ARG A 68 5.06 -5.06 2.43
C ARG A 68 6.14 -5.89 3.14
N GLN A 69 7.11 -5.25 3.79
CA GLN A 69 8.15 -5.96 4.55
C GLN A 69 7.59 -6.79 5.72
N HIS A 70 6.55 -6.29 6.42
CA HIS A 70 5.87 -7.08 7.45
C HIS A 70 5.07 -8.24 6.85
N ILE A 71 4.38 -8.00 5.73
CA ILE A 71 3.66 -9.06 5.01
C ILE A 71 4.63 -10.17 4.57
N TYR A 72 5.83 -9.83 4.09
CA TYR A 72 6.85 -10.81 3.77
C TYR A 72 7.28 -11.63 4.99
N SER A 73 7.28 -11.04 6.18
CA SER A 73 7.59 -11.76 7.42
C SER A 73 6.52 -12.79 7.77
N VAL A 74 5.25 -12.50 7.47
CA VAL A 74 4.15 -13.47 7.59
C VAL A 74 4.33 -14.60 6.58
N LEU A 75 4.61 -14.26 5.32
CA LEU A 75 4.63 -15.23 4.22
C LEU A 75 5.85 -16.14 4.19
N LEU A 76 7.02 -15.65 4.61
CA LEU A 76 8.29 -16.32 4.33
C LEU A 76 8.94 -17.01 5.53
N GLU A 77 8.33 -16.94 6.73
CA GLU A 77 8.73 -17.52 8.04
C GLU A 77 10.26 -17.62 8.32
N PRO A 78 10.77 -17.16 9.46
CA PRO A 78 12.21 -17.27 9.75
C PRO A 78 12.67 -18.74 9.73
N ARG A 79 13.49 -19.11 8.72
CA ARG A 79 13.97 -20.48 8.53
C ARG A 79 14.87 -20.88 9.71
N LYS A 80 14.42 -21.85 10.50
CA LYS A 80 15.07 -22.28 11.76
C LYS A 80 16.39 -23.05 11.57
N ASP A 81 16.78 -23.41 10.34
CA ASP A 81 18.01 -24.16 10.08
C ASP A 81 18.82 -23.57 8.91
N THR A 82 20.13 -23.45 9.12
CA THR A 82 21.21 -22.99 8.22
C THR A 82 21.32 -21.47 7.98
N GLN A 83 22.29 -20.85 8.65
CA GLN A 83 23.05 -19.67 8.23
C GLN A 83 22.24 -18.52 7.58
N ARG A 84 21.35 -17.87 8.35
CA ARG A 84 20.88 -16.47 8.19
C ARG A 84 20.67 -15.94 6.74
N VAL A 85 20.21 -16.76 5.79
CA VAL A 85 19.66 -16.20 4.56
C VAL A 85 18.22 -15.88 4.85
N CYS A 86 17.96 -14.69 5.39
CA CYS A 86 16.61 -14.13 5.38
C CYS A 86 16.11 -14.19 3.93
N SER A 87 14.92 -14.75 3.72
CA SER A 87 14.30 -14.85 2.39
C SER A 87 14.08 -13.44 1.86
N VAL A 88 14.94 -13.02 0.92
CA VAL A 88 14.84 -11.70 0.27
C VAL A 88 13.74 -11.74 -0.78
N VAL A 89 12.90 -10.70 -0.80
CA VAL A 89 11.93 -10.46 -1.87
C VAL A 89 12.50 -9.43 -2.85
N LYS A 90 12.42 -9.71 -4.14
CA LYS A 90 12.79 -8.77 -5.20
C LYS A 90 11.60 -7.87 -5.52
N GLU A 91 11.75 -6.57 -5.32
CA GLU A 91 10.73 -5.57 -5.67
C GLU A 91 11.08 -4.85 -6.97
N TRP A 92 10.11 -4.82 -7.89
CA TRP A 92 10.14 -4.02 -9.13
C TRP A 92 9.08 -2.92 -9.07
N PHE A 93 9.30 -1.91 -8.23
CA PHE A 93 8.35 -0.82 -8.02
C PHE A 93 8.83 0.49 -8.64
N VAL A 94 8.04 1.06 -9.56
CA VAL A 94 8.32 2.38 -10.12
C VAL A 94 8.06 3.46 -9.08
N TYR A 95 9.00 4.40 -8.97
CA TYR A 95 8.87 5.66 -8.22
C TYR A 95 9.97 6.63 -8.69
N PHE A 96 9.85 7.90 -8.33
CA PHE A 96 10.86 8.91 -8.68
C PHE A 96 12.28 8.49 -8.24
N GLY A 97 13.19 8.38 -9.21
CA GLY A 97 14.59 7.96 -8.97
C GLY A 97 14.85 6.46 -9.10
N ASN A 98 13.83 5.61 -9.30
CA ASN A 98 14.00 4.19 -9.59
C ASN A 98 13.64 3.84 -11.05
N PRO A 99 14.62 3.70 -11.95
CA PRO A 99 14.39 3.39 -13.36
C PRO A 99 14.12 1.91 -13.64
N LEU A 100 14.00 1.05 -12.61
CA LEU A 100 13.75 -0.40 -12.75
C LEU A 100 14.81 -1.16 -13.56
N HIS A 101 16.08 -0.74 -13.51
CA HIS A 101 17.18 -1.50 -14.14
C HIS A 101 17.53 -2.80 -13.40
N GLN A 102 17.32 -2.82 -12.08
CA GLN A 102 17.53 -3.98 -11.22
C GLN A 102 16.46 -3.97 -10.11
N PRO A 103 16.08 -5.14 -9.57
CA PRO A 103 15.13 -5.18 -8.48
C PRO A 103 15.76 -4.64 -7.19
N GLU A 104 14.95 -4.00 -6.37
CA GLU A 104 15.34 -3.69 -5.01
C GLU A 104 15.15 -4.93 -4.13
N LEU A 105 16.15 -5.25 -3.30
CA LEU A 105 16.14 -6.43 -2.45
C LEU A 105 15.57 -6.08 -1.08
N MET A 106 14.35 -6.52 -0.80
CA MET A 106 13.67 -6.27 0.45
C MET A 106 13.80 -7.43 1.42
N GLN A 107 14.19 -7.10 2.65
CA GLN A 107 14.22 -8.04 3.76
C GLN A 107 12.87 -8.01 4.50
N PRO A 108 12.32 -9.17 4.88
CA PRO A 108 11.22 -9.25 5.81
C PRO A 108 11.56 -8.55 7.13
N VAL A 109 10.60 -7.78 7.66
CA VAL A 109 10.72 -7.12 8.96
C VAL A 109 9.74 -7.80 9.91
N GLN A 110 10.24 -8.22 11.07
CA GLN A 110 9.42 -8.90 12.07
C GLN A 110 8.28 -7.99 12.56
N LEU A 111 7.13 -8.59 12.80
CA LEU A 111 5.97 -7.90 13.35
C LEU A 111 6.20 -7.60 14.83
N ASP A 112 5.73 -6.43 15.27
CA ASP A 112 5.72 -6.04 16.67
C ASP A 112 4.44 -6.56 17.35
N ILE A 113 4.41 -7.87 17.61
CA ILE A 113 3.31 -8.55 18.29
C ILE A 113 3.80 -9.33 19.51
N PRO A 114 2.99 -9.42 20.59
CA PRO A 114 3.35 -10.24 21.75
C PRO A 114 3.46 -11.72 21.35
N GLY A 115 4.62 -12.32 21.60
CA GLY A 115 4.89 -13.73 21.30
C GLY A 115 5.52 -13.96 19.93
N GLU A 116 5.51 -15.21 19.46
CA GLU A 116 6.01 -15.54 18.12
C GLU A 116 4.98 -15.16 17.05
N THR A 117 5.46 -14.70 15.89
CA THR A 117 4.59 -14.48 14.73
C THR A 117 3.87 -15.79 14.37
N PRO A 118 2.54 -15.77 14.16
CA PRO A 118 1.80 -16.99 13.87
C PRO A 118 2.26 -17.61 12.55
N SER A 119 2.37 -18.93 12.50
CA SER A 119 2.73 -19.63 11.26
C SER A 119 1.64 -19.48 10.20
N LEU A 120 2.01 -19.57 8.92
CA LEU A 120 1.04 -19.63 7.82
C LEU A 120 0.06 -20.78 7.99
N ARG A 121 0.53 -21.91 8.53
CA ARG A 121 -0.34 -23.05 8.83
C ARG A 121 -1.43 -22.67 9.82
N THR A 122 -1.07 -21.94 10.88
CA THR A 122 -2.02 -21.46 11.89
C THR A 122 -3.01 -20.48 11.25
N LEU A 123 -2.52 -19.49 10.51
CA LEU A 123 -3.35 -18.45 9.93
C LEU A 123 -4.29 -19.01 8.87
N TRP A 124 -3.83 -19.88 7.98
CA TRP A 124 -4.62 -20.30 6.81
C TRP A 124 -5.47 -21.54 7.05
N LEU A 125 -5.01 -22.46 7.91
CA LEU A 125 -5.70 -23.74 8.14
C LEU A 125 -6.31 -23.86 9.54
N GLY A 126 -5.94 -22.96 10.46
CA GLY A 126 -6.53 -22.90 11.79
C GLY A 126 -8.02 -22.55 11.76
N LYS A 127 -8.73 -22.96 12.82
CA LYS A 127 -10.16 -22.72 13.01
C LYS A 127 -10.43 -22.30 14.46
N GLY A 128 -11.48 -21.53 14.67
CA GLY A 128 -11.95 -21.11 15.99
C GLY A 128 -11.72 -19.62 16.27
N PRO A 129 -12.40 -19.08 17.29
CA PRO A 129 -12.42 -17.64 17.56
C PRO A 129 -11.04 -17.06 17.89
N ASP A 130 -10.19 -17.83 18.58
CA ASP A 130 -8.82 -17.40 18.89
C ASP A 130 -7.97 -17.22 17.63
N ILE A 131 -8.18 -18.08 16.63
CA ILE A 131 -7.51 -17.97 15.34
C ILE A 131 -8.01 -16.73 14.59
N GLU A 132 -9.31 -16.45 14.57
CA GLU A 132 -9.84 -15.23 13.94
C GLU A 132 -9.28 -13.96 14.59
N ASN A 133 -9.16 -13.96 15.93
CA ASN A 133 -8.52 -12.87 16.66
C ASN A 133 -7.04 -12.71 16.29
N GLN A 134 -6.32 -13.82 16.17
CA GLN A 134 -4.91 -13.84 15.77
C GLN A 134 -4.73 -13.36 14.32
N ARG A 135 -5.62 -13.74 13.39
CA ARG A 135 -5.63 -13.23 12.01
C ARG A 135 -5.80 -11.71 11.98
N TYR A 136 -6.78 -11.20 12.72
CA TYR A 136 -7.08 -9.77 12.76
C TYR A 136 -5.93 -8.97 13.38
N SER A 137 -5.36 -9.44 14.49
CA SER A 137 -4.20 -8.81 15.14
C SER A 137 -2.96 -8.82 14.23
N THR A 138 -2.68 -9.94 13.56
CA THR A 138 -1.54 -10.05 12.62
C THR A 138 -1.71 -9.12 11.42
N PHE A 139 -2.94 -8.99 10.91
CA PHE A 139 -3.25 -8.04 9.85
C PHE A 139 -2.95 -6.60 10.27
N LEU A 140 -3.41 -6.15 11.44
CA LEU A 140 -3.14 -4.80 11.92
C LEU A 140 -1.66 -4.56 12.22
N ALA A 141 -0.96 -5.57 12.73
CA ALA A 141 0.47 -5.50 12.98
C ALA A 141 1.29 -5.27 11.69
N CYS A 142 0.81 -5.71 10.52
CA CYS A 142 1.46 -5.38 9.23
C CYS A 142 1.53 -3.85 9.00
N PHE A 143 0.64 -3.09 9.62
CA PHE A 143 0.54 -1.63 9.52
C PHE A 143 0.95 -0.91 10.81
N HIS A 144 1.51 -1.61 11.80
CA HIS A 144 1.87 -1.08 13.13
C HIS A 144 0.67 -0.58 13.94
N LEU A 145 -0.48 -1.26 13.79
CA LEU A 145 -1.76 -0.92 14.41
C LEU A 145 -2.29 -2.01 15.35
N GLN A 146 -1.43 -2.88 15.88
CA GLN A 146 -1.81 -3.98 16.78
C GLN A 146 -2.57 -3.53 18.04
N ASP A 147 -2.40 -2.28 18.45
CA ASP A 147 -3.07 -1.70 19.63
C ASP A 147 -4.52 -1.27 19.34
N MET A 148 -4.96 -1.30 18.07
CA MET A 148 -6.27 -0.78 17.61
C MET A 148 -7.30 -1.90 17.34
N VAL A 149 -7.06 -3.12 17.81
CA VAL A 149 -7.88 -4.30 17.52
C VAL A 149 -9.34 -4.09 17.92
N GLU A 150 -9.59 -3.65 19.15
CA GLU A 150 -10.94 -3.54 19.70
C GLU A 150 -11.72 -2.39 19.03
N GLU A 151 -11.09 -1.23 18.85
CA GLU A 151 -11.74 -0.10 18.21
C GLU A 151 -12.07 -0.37 16.74
N LEU A 152 -11.19 -1.04 15.99
CA LEU A 152 -11.45 -1.33 14.57
C LEU A 152 -12.48 -2.47 14.41
N LYS A 153 -12.51 -3.45 15.31
CA LYS A 153 -13.56 -4.50 15.31
C LYS A 153 -14.96 -3.96 15.62
N ALA A 154 -15.06 -2.87 16.38
CA ALA A 154 -16.34 -2.23 16.68
C ALA A 154 -16.96 -1.49 15.47
N LEU A 155 -16.19 -1.29 14.40
CA LEU A 155 -16.66 -0.63 13.18
C LEU A 155 -17.20 -1.64 12.17
N LYS A 156 -18.04 -1.16 11.23
CA LYS A 156 -18.37 -1.94 10.03
C LYS A 156 -17.08 -2.24 9.25
N ALA A 157 -16.93 -3.45 8.76
CA ALA A 157 -15.69 -3.93 8.15
C ALA A 157 -15.11 -3.02 7.04
N PRO A 158 -15.90 -2.47 6.08
CA PRO A 158 -15.37 -1.52 5.09
C PRO A 158 -14.84 -0.23 5.72
N VAL A 159 -15.50 0.28 6.77
CA VAL A 159 -15.07 1.48 7.50
C VAL A 159 -13.81 1.20 8.32
N ALA A 160 -13.70 0.02 8.92
CA ALA A 160 -12.50 -0.42 9.63
C ALA A 160 -11.29 -0.50 8.68
N ALA A 161 -11.47 -1.04 7.47
CA ALA A 161 -10.43 -1.08 6.44
C ALA A 161 -9.96 0.33 6.04
N VAL A 162 -10.91 1.25 5.80
CA VAL A 162 -10.60 2.67 5.53
C VAL A 162 -9.82 3.28 6.70
N CYS A 163 -10.27 3.09 7.94
CA CYS A 163 -9.60 3.65 9.12
C CYS A 163 -8.18 3.10 9.30
N CYS A 164 -7.99 1.78 9.11
CA CYS A 164 -6.67 1.15 9.12
C CYS A 164 -5.73 1.81 8.10
N LEU A 165 -6.20 1.98 6.86
CA LEU A 165 -5.40 2.61 5.81
C LEU A 165 -5.09 4.08 6.09
N LEU A 166 -6.07 4.86 6.56
CA LEU A 166 -5.87 6.27 6.87
C LEU A 166 -4.90 6.47 8.04
N MET A 167 -5.01 5.66 9.10
CA MET A 167 -4.04 5.67 10.20
C MET A 167 -2.64 5.36 9.68
N TYR A 168 -2.50 4.32 8.86
CA TYR A 168 -1.21 3.98 8.24
C TYR A 168 -0.64 5.14 7.42
N LEU A 169 -1.44 5.72 6.52
CA LEU A 169 -1.01 6.82 5.66
C LEU A 169 -0.57 8.05 6.47
N LEU A 170 -1.32 8.43 7.51
CA LEU A 170 -0.99 9.57 8.37
C LEU A 170 0.29 9.36 9.19
N LEU A 171 0.62 8.10 9.50
CA LEU A 171 1.86 7.71 10.16
C LEU A 171 3.06 7.67 9.19
N GLN A 172 2.83 7.39 7.90
CA GLN A 172 3.89 7.31 6.90
C GLN A 172 4.15 8.64 6.17
N VAL A 173 3.17 9.55 6.12
CA VAL A 173 3.22 10.77 5.30
C VAL A 173 3.02 12.02 6.15
N ASP A 174 4.13 12.72 6.41
CA ASP A 174 4.16 13.90 7.28
C ASP A 174 3.34 15.09 6.74
N SER A 175 3.19 15.17 5.41
CA SER A 175 2.49 16.27 4.75
C SER A 175 0.97 16.15 4.78
N LEU A 176 0.41 15.00 5.16
CA LEU A 176 -1.04 14.83 5.26
C LEU A 176 -1.60 15.68 6.39
N SER A 177 -2.63 16.46 6.06
CA SER A 177 -3.27 17.42 6.98
C SER A 177 -4.57 16.90 7.58
N LEU A 178 -5.11 17.65 8.55
CA LEU A 178 -6.46 17.39 9.08
C LEU A 178 -7.53 17.52 7.99
N GLU A 179 -7.36 18.40 7.01
CA GLU A 179 -8.28 18.59 5.89
C GLU A 179 -8.23 17.39 4.93
N ASP A 180 -7.05 16.83 4.68
CA ASP A 180 -6.91 15.58 3.90
C ASP A 180 -7.66 14.44 4.60
N LEU A 181 -7.48 14.29 5.92
CA LEU A 181 -8.23 13.32 6.73
C LEU A 181 -9.74 13.57 6.68
N ASN A 182 -10.18 14.81 6.89
CA ASN A 182 -11.60 15.18 6.85
C ASN A 182 -12.23 14.79 5.51
N ALA A 183 -11.54 15.03 4.39
CA ALA A 183 -12.02 14.68 3.06
C ALA A 183 -12.25 13.17 2.90
N PHE A 184 -11.31 12.34 3.35
CA PHE A 184 -11.46 10.89 3.31
C PHE A 184 -12.57 10.38 4.23
N VAL A 185 -12.70 10.93 5.45
CA VAL A 185 -13.78 10.52 6.36
C VAL A 185 -15.14 10.94 5.82
N ALA A 186 -15.28 12.19 5.33
CA ALA A 186 -16.52 12.70 4.77
C ALA A 186 -16.96 11.88 3.54
N GLN A 187 -16.07 11.62 2.57
CA GLN A 187 -16.44 10.85 1.39
C GLN A 187 -16.85 9.41 1.76
N THR A 188 -16.15 8.78 2.72
CA THR A 188 -16.47 7.41 3.16
C THR A 188 -17.86 7.32 3.76
N LEU A 189 -18.26 8.33 4.55
CA LEU A 189 -19.57 8.36 5.20
C LEU A 189 -20.69 8.72 4.22
N CYS A 190 -20.49 9.74 3.38
CA CYS A 190 -21.47 10.16 2.37
C CYS A 190 -21.71 9.07 1.32
N LEU A 191 -20.66 8.36 0.88
CA LEU A 191 -20.76 7.33 -0.16
C LEU A 191 -21.78 6.24 0.19
N GLN A 192 -21.91 5.87 1.46
CA GLN A 192 -22.85 4.83 1.91
C GLN A 192 -24.32 5.20 1.65
N GLY A 193 -24.64 6.49 1.57
CA GLY A 193 -25.99 7.01 1.34
C GLY A 193 -26.27 7.40 -0.12
N MET A 194 -25.28 7.30 -1.01
CA MET A 194 -25.38 7.80 -2.37
C MET A 194 -25.61 6.69 -3.40
N SER A 195 -26.56 6.90 -4.30
CA SER A 195 -26.77 6.08 -5.48
C SER A 195 -25.78 6.40 -6.60
N ALA A 196 -25.58 5.47 -7.53
CA ALA A 196 -24.75 5.68 -8.72
C ALA A 196 -25.24 6.89 -9.56
N ALA A 197 -26.55 7.14 -9.61
CA ALA A 197 -27.10 8.29 -10.32
C ALA A 197 -26.72 9.63 -9.65
N GLN A 198 -26.76 9.69 -8.32
CA GLN A 198 -26.32 10.86 -7.56
C GLN A 198 -24.82 11.12 -7.75
N LEU A 199 -23.99 10.09 -7.61
CA LEU A 199 -22.53 10.19 -7.82
C LEU A 199 -22.19 10.64 -9.25
N SER A 200 -22.87 10.06 -10.25
CA SER A 200 -22.69 10.47 -11.65
C SER A 200 -23.07 11.94 -11.88
N GLY A 201 -24.12 12.40 -11.19
CA GLY A 201 -24.65 13.76 -11.28
C GLY A 201 -23.78 14.84 -10.64
N LEU A 202 -22.83 14.48 -9.76
CA LEU A 202 -21.91 15.42 -9.12
C LEU A 202 -21.17 16.28 -10.15
N GLN A 203 -21.26 17.59 -9.96
CA GLN A 203 -20.61 18.60 -10.80
C GLN A 203 -19.44 19.21 -10.05
N LEU A 204 -18.23 18.93 -10.53
CA LEU A 204 -17.02 19.53 -10.01
C LEU A 204 -16.72 20.81 -10.76
N VAL A 205 -16.49 21.90 -10.03
CA VAL A 205 -16.04 23.17 -10.62
C VAL A 205 -14.64 23.02 -11.22
N GLN A 206 -13.78 22.27 -10.56
CA GLN A 206 -12.40 21.98 -10.98
C GLN A 206 -11.96 20.63 -10.41
N VAL A 207 -10.97 20.00 -11.04
CA VAL A 207 -10.27 18.82 -10.50
C VAL A 207 -8.96 19.28 -9.85
N ASP A 208 -8.77 18.96 -8.59
CA ASP A 208 -7.55 19.23 -7.85
C ASP A 208 -6.53 18.09 -8.07
N SER A 209 -5.31 18.45 -8.47
CA SER A 209 -4.26 17.48 -8.81
C SER A 209 -3.76 16.69 -7.61
N ARG A 210 -3.67 17.31 -6.43
CA ARG A 210 -3.30 16.61 -5.19
C ARG A 210 -4.40 15.67 -4.75
N ALA A 211 -5.66 16.06 -4.86
CA ALA A 211 -6.77 15.15 -4.57
C ALA A 211 -6.78 13.94 -5.53
N VAL A 212 -6.39 14.10 -6.79
CA VAL A 212 -6.18 12.96 -7.71
C VAL A 212 -5.07 12.03 -7.19
N GLN A 213 -3.92 12.59 -6.78
CA GLN A 213 -2.79 11.81 -6.25
C GLN A 213 -3.14 11.09 -4.95
N LEU A 214 -3.80 11.77 -4.00
CA LEU A 214 -4.27 11.18 -2.75
C LEU A 214 -5.28 10.06 -3.00
N GLY A 215 -6.20 10.25 -3.95
CA GLY A 215 -7.12 9.20 -4.37
C GLY A 215 -6.38 7.99 -4.93
N ALA A 216 -5.41 8.19 -5.82
CA ALA A 216 -4.60 7.11 -6.37
C ALA A 216 -3.77 6.39 -5.28
N LEU A 217 -3.19 7.14 -4.34
CA LEU A 217 -2.46 6.61 -3.20
C LEU A 217 -3.38 5.74 -2.33
N PHE A 218 -4.61 6.19 -2.06
CA PHE A 218 -5.62 5.44 -1.30
C PHE A 218 -6.01 4.13 -2.00
N ILE A 219 -6.33 4.17 -3.29
CA ILE A 219 -6.67 2.98 -4.08
C ILE A 219 -5.52 1.97 -4.07
N ARG A 220 -4.27 2.45 -4.15
CA ARG A 220 -3.08 1.61 -4.05
C ARG A 220 -2.90 1.01 -2.66
N GLY A 221 -3.33 1.73 -1.63
CA GLY A 221 -3.41 1.25 -0.26
C GLY A 221 -4.37 0.09 -0.10
N LEU A 222 -5.55 0.13 -0.72
CA LEU A 222 -6.49 -0.99 -0.71
C LEU A 222 -5.86 -2.28 -1.27
N ALA A 223 -5.06 -2.18 -2.33
CA ALA A 223 -4.32 -3.34 -2.85
C ALA A 223 -3.30 -3.90 -1.84
N THR A 224 -2.70 -3.03 -1.02
CA THR A 224 -1.80 -3.44 0.07
C THR A 224 -2.55 -4.07 1.23
N LEU A 225 -3.74 -3.54 1.60
CA LEU A 225 -4.63 -4.18 2.57
C LEU A 225 -5.05 -5.57 2.09
N ILE A 226 -5.43 -5.73 0.82
CA ILE A 226 -5.77 -7.03 0.23
C ILE A 226 -4.58 -8.01 0.34
N MET A 227 -3.35 -7.55 0.08
CA MET A 227 -2.15 -8.36 0.29
C MET A 227 -2.01 -8.83 1.74
N ALA A 228 -2.16 -7.93 2.70
CA ALA A 228 -2.10 -8.28 4.12
C ALA A 228 -3.25 -9.22 4.52
N ASN A 229 -4.46 -8.99 4.02
CA ASN A 229 -5.63 -9.81 4.30
C ASN A 229 -5.41 -11.27 3.88
N SER A 230 -4.94 -11.49 2.65
CA SER A 230 -4.63 -12.82 2.15
C SER A 230 -3.48 -13.47 2.91
N ALA A 231 -2.41 -12.73 3.20
CA ALA A 231 -1.29 -13.25 4.00
C ALA A 231 -1.73 -13.66 5.41
N CYS A 232 -2.68 -12.94 6.00
CA CYS A 232 -3.19 -13.18 7.35
C CYS A 232 -4.37 -14.15 7.41
N GLY A 233 -4.75 -14.82 6.32
CA GLY A 233 -5.85 -15.80 6.33
C GLY A 233 -7.26 -15.22 6.33
N PHE A 234 -7.44 -14.05 5.71
CA PHE A 234 -8.73 -13.37 5.50
C PHE A 234 -9.51 -12.96 6.77
N PRO A 235 -8.93 -12.15 7.67
CA PRO A 235 -9.70 -11.54 8.77
C PRO A 235 -10.82 -10.58 8.30
N PHE A 236 -10.80 -10.15 7.04
CA PHE A 236 -11.85 -9.40 6.37
C PHE A 236 -12.36 -10.16 5.14
N SER A 237 -13.62 -9.90 4.74
CA SER A 237 -14.09 -10.32 3.43
C SER A 237 -13.39 -9.51 2.34
N MET A 238 -13.14 -10.14 1.18
CA MET A 238 -12.60 -9.42 0.01
C MET A 238 -13.49 -8.25 -0.42
N ASP A 239 -14.81 -8.42 -0.26
CA ASP A 239 -15.82 -7.42 -0.58
C ASP A 239 -15.71 -6.16 0.30
N ASP A 240 -15.06 -6.23 1.47
CA ASP A 240 -14.86 -5.09 2.36
C ASP A 240 -13.81 -4.09 1.84
N PHE A 241 -12.90 -4.53 0.96
CA PHE A 241 -11.84 -3.69 0.37
C PHE A 241 -12.16 -3.15 -1.01
N MET A 242 -13.29 -3.55 -1.58
CA MET A 242 -13.59 -3.24 -2.97
C MET A 242 -13.74 -1.72 -3.16
N PRO A 243 -13.00 -1.11 -4.11
CA PRO A 243 -12.98 0.36 -4.27
C PRO A 243 -14.36 0.99 -4.36
N TRP A 244 -15.30 0.36 -5.09
CA TRP A 244 -16.67 0.88 -5.27
C TRP A 244 -17.49 0.97 -3.98
N LYS A 245 -17.07 0.30 -2.90
CA LYS A 245 -17.72 0.41 -1.58
C LYS A 245 -17.17 1.54 -0.72
N VAL A 246 -15.92 1.93 -0.94
CA VAL A 246 -15.17 2.76 0.01
C VAL A 246 -14.61 4.03 -0.60
N PHE A 247 -14.66 4.20 -1.92
CA PHE A 247 -14.10 5.37 -2.60
C PHE A 247 -14.85 5.72 -3.88
N ASP A 248 -15.22 6.99 -4.02
CA ASP A 248 -15.63 7.60 -5.28
C ASP A 248 -14.78 8.83 -5.57
N GLY A 249 -14.20 8.90 -6.77
CA GLY A 249 -13.25 9.96 -7.13
C GLY A 249 -13.91 11.34 -7.26
N LYS A 250 -15.16 11.43 -7.72
CA LYS A 250 -15.86 12.71 -7.82
C LYS A 250 -16.28 13.21 -6.45
N LEU A 251 -16.83 12.32 -5.64
CA LEU A 251 -17.21 12.64 -4.27
C LEU A 251 -15.99 13.07 -3.45
N PHE A 252 -14.87 12.35 -3.57
CA PHE A 252 -13.64 12.73 -2.88
C PHE A 252 -13.14 14.11 -3.30
N GLN A 253 -13.15 14.44 -4.59
CA GLN A 253 -12.79 15.78 -5.09
C GLN A 253 -13.66 16.88 -4.46
N GLU A 254 -14.98 16.66 -4.40
CA GLU A 254 -15.90 17.61 -3.76
C GLU A 254 -15.58 17.79 -2.27
N LYS A 255 -15.50 16.69 -1.51
CA LYS A 255 -15.23 16.74 -0.06
C LYS A 255 -13.83 17.27 0.25
N TYR A 256 -12.85 17.02 -0.63
CA TYR A 256 -11.51 17.57 -0.53
C TYR A 256 -11.52 19.10 -0.62
N GLN A 257 -12.18 19.63 -1.65
CA GLN A 257 -12.28 21.08 -1.83
C GLN A 257 -13.05 21.74 -0.69
N GLN A 258 -14.17 21.16 -0.25
CA GLN A 258 -14.92 21.66 0.90
C GLN A 258 -14.06 21.68 2.17
N SER A 259 -13.33 20.60 2.44
CA SER A 259 -12.47 20.49 3.63
C SER A 259 -11.37 21.56 3.64
N HIS A 260 -10.73 21.77 2.49
CA HIS A 260 -9.62 22.73 2.36
C HIS A 260 -10.06 24.20 2.23
N ARG A 261 -11.33 24.47 1.90
CA ARG A 261 -11.96 25.81 2.03
C ARG A 261 -12.40 26.15 3.46
N GLY A 262 -12.37 25.17 4.37
CA GLY A 262 -12.84 25.36 5.73
C GLY A 262 -14.36 25.37 5.88
N CYS A 263 -15.08 24.65 5.00
CA CYS A 263 -16.52 24.40 5.16
C CYS A 263 -16.84 23.79 6.53
N SER A 264 -18.06 24.02 7.01
CA SER A 264 -18.52 23.45 8.27
C SER A 264 -18.62 21.93 8.21
N LEU A 265 -18.66 21.27 9.38
CA LEU A 265 -18.88 19.83 9.42
C LEU A 265 -20.24 19.47 8.81
N GLU A 266 -21.26 20.26 9.13
CA GLU A 266 -22.62 20.08 8.62
C GLU A 266 -22.63 20.14 7.09
N GLU A 267 -21.90 21.06 6.48
CA GLU A 267 -21.76 21.12 5.01
C GLU A 267 -21.04 19.89 4.44
N LEU A 268 -19.94 19.46 5.06
CA LEU A 268 -19.15 18.31 4.62
C LEU A 268 -19.97 17.02 4.55
N VAL A 269 -20.88 16.82 5.50
CA VAL A 269 -21.72 15.61 5.60
C VAL A 269 -23.19 15.87 5.24
N GLU A 270 -23.45 16.86 4.39
CA GLU A 270 -24.76 17.09 3.73
C GLU A 270 -25.91 17.37 4.71
N GLY A 271 -25.62 18.07 5.80
CA GLY A 271 -26.58 18.45 6.84
C GLY A 271 -27.08 17.28 7.69
N ASN A 272 -26.48 16.10 7.55
CA ASN A 272 -26.94 14.90 8.24
C ASN A 272 -26.32 14.80 9.65
N GLY A 273 -27.10 15.12 10.68
CA GLY A 273 -26.65 15.11 12.08
C GLY A 273 -26.13 13.74 12.58
N PHE A 274 -26.66 12.63 12.05
CA PHE A 274 -26.13 11.29 12.36
C PHE A 274 -24.71 11.12 11.78
N LEU A 275 -24.49 11.55 10.53
CA LEU A 275 -23.17 11.53 9.92
C LEU A 275 -22.20 12.49 10.61
N CYS A 276 -22.65 13.63 11.13
CA CYS A 276 -21.79 14.52 11.94
C CYS A 276 -21.18 13.78 13.15
N THR A 277 -22.01 12.99 13.83
CA THR A 277 -21.56 12.21 15.01
C THR A 277 -20.56 11.13 14.60
N GLN A 278 -20.89 10.38 13.54
CA GLN A 278 -20.00 9.34 13.00
C GLN A 278 -18.66 9.93 12.53
N PHE A 279 -18.69 11.07 11.86
CA PHE A 279 -17.50 11.77 11.41
C PHE A 279 -16.58 12.11 12.58
N GLN A 280 -17.12 12.73 13.64
CA GLN A 280 -16.34 13.10 14.82
C GLN A 280 -15.75 11.88 15.51
N ASN A 281 -16.50 10.79 15.61
CA ASN A 281 -16.03 9.54 16.19
C ASN A 281 -14.84 8.96 15.40
N LEU A 282 -14.96 8.86 14.07
CA LEU A 282 -13.90 8.33 13.22
C LEU A 282 -12.66 9.22 13.20
N LYS A 283 -12.85 10.54 13.08
CA LYS A 283 -11.76 11.52 13.14
C LYS A 283 -11.02 11.44 14.48
N SER A 284 -11.76 11.43 15.59
CA SER A 284 -11.18 11.31 16.94
C SER A 284 -10.41 10.00 17.10
N LEU A 285 -10.97 8.88 16.64
CA LEU A 285 -10.30 7.58 16.66
C LEU A 285 -8.95 7.61 15.91
N ILE A 286 -8.95 8.09 14.66
CA ILE A 286 -7.74 8.14 13.83
C ILE A 286 -6.69 9.09 14.43
N CYS A 287 -7.11 10.27 14.88
CA CYS A 287 -6.21 11.24 15.52
C CYS A 287 -5.59 10.67 16.81
N ARG A 288 -6.38 10.00 17.66
CA ARG A 288 -5.85 9.36 18.89
C ARG A 288 -4.84 8.27 18.57
N ALA A 289 -5.11 7.42 17.57
CA ALA A 289 -4.19 6.38 17.14
C ALA A 289 -2.85 6.99 16.66
N CYS A 290 -2.90 8.07 15.88
CA CYS A 290 -1.69 8.79 15.44
C CYS A 290 -0.94 9.41 16.62
N MET A 291 -1.65 10.07 17.54
CA MET A 291 -1.03 10.68 18.73
C MET A 291 -0.34 9.65 19.62
N ALA A 292 -0.93 8.46 19.80
CA ALA A 292 -0.34 7.36 20.56
C ALA A 292 1.01 6.88 19.97
N LYS A 293 1.23 7.10 18.67
CA LYS A 293 2.49 6.84 17.96
C LYS A 293 3.33 8.12 17.76
N ASN A 294 3.12 9.14 18.59
CA ASN A 294 3.81 10.45 18.58
C ASN A 294 3.63 11.27 17.29
N ARG A 295 2.51 11.08 16.58
CA ARG A 295 2.17 11.83 15.37
C ARG A 295 0.97 12.76 15.63
N THR A 296 1.25 14.07 15.70
CA THR A 296 0.20 15.10 15.74
C THR A 296 -0.08 15.61 14.32
N ILE A 297 -1.30 15.42 13.84
CA ILE A 297 -1.75 15.84 12.51
C ILE A 297 -2.06 17.34 12.56
N GLN A 298 -1.44 18.12 11.67
CA GLN A 298 -1.59 19.57 11.63
C GLN A 298 -2.70 19.96 10.65
N SER A 299 -3.40 21.06 10.92
CA SER A 299 -4.24 21.72 9.93
C SER A 299 -3.36 22.44 8.91
N ARG A 300 -3.69 22.30 7.62
CA ARG A 300 -3.04 22.97 6.51
C ARG A 300 -4.10 23.22 5.43
N GLN A 301 -4.99 24.16 5.69
CA GLN A 301 -5.96 24.62 4.71
C GLN A 301 -5.24 25.24 3.51
N ARG A 302 -5.70 24.90 2.30
CA ARG A 302 -5.21 25.49 1.05
C ARG A 302 -6.00 26.73 0.63
N GLY A 303 -7.16 26.99 1.24
CA GLY A 303 -8.03 28.14 0.95
C GLY A 303 -8.46 28.18 -0.52
N ASP A 304 -9.01 29.30 -1.01
CA ASP A 304 -9.43 29.42 -2.42
C ASP A 304 -8.26 29.48 -3.44
N GLY A 305 -7.01 29.33 -2.97
CA GLY A 305 -5.79 29.37 -3.77
C GLY A 305 -5.64 28.24 -4.81
N PHE A 306 -6.59 27.30 -4.87
CA PHE A 306 -6.67 26.22 -5.88
C PHE A 306 -6.60 26.72 -7.34
N ILE A 307 -6.88 28.00 -7.57
CA ILE A 307 -6.93 28.64 -8.89
C ILE A 307 -5.53 29.05 -9.40
N ALA A 308 -4.55 29.27 -8.52
CA ALA A 308 -3.28 29.91 -8.89
C ALA A 308 -2.18 28.95 -9.39
N GLU A 309 -2.15 27.69 -8.94
CA GLU A 309 -1.07 26.74 -9.30
C GLU A 309 -1.02 26.42 -10.81
N MET A 310 -2.16 26.51 -11.51
CA MET A 310 -2.21 26.24 -12.95
C MET A 310 -1.75 27.44 -13.80
N GLN A 311 -1.99 28.67 -13.34
CA GLN A 311 -1.61 29.88 -14.09
C GLN A 311 -0.10 30.13 -14.10
N GLY A 312 0.62 29.70 -13.06
CA GLY A 312 2.09 29.78 -13.00
C GLY A 312 2.81 28.69 -13.81
N ARG A 313 2.23 27.49 -13.93
CA ARG A 313 2.84 26.35 -14.64
C ARG A 313 2.59 26.35 -16.15
N GLY A 314 1.62 27.13 -16.64
CA GLY A 314 1.18 27.14 -18.05
C GLY A 314 1.96 28.03 -19.02
N ARG A 315 2.94 28.81 -18.57
CA ARG A 315 3.76 29.67 -19.46
C ARG A 315 5.24 29.33 -19.36
N GLY A 316 5.68 28.33 -20.13
CA GLY A 316 7.08 28.19 -20.53
C GLY A 316 7.88 27.08 -19.83
N ALA A 317 7.39 25.84 -19.81
CA ALA A 317 8.27 24.69 -19.56
C ALA A 317 8.66 24.06 -20.90
N ASN A 318 9.78 24.53 -21.48
CA ASN A 318 10.46 23.80 -22.54
C ASN A 318 10.85 22.43 -22.00
N PHE A 319 10.38 21.34 -22.64
CA PHE A 319 10.80 19.96 -22.42
C PHE A 319 12.26 19.75 -22.89
N GLN A 320 13.21 20.49 -22.33
CA GLN A 320 14.63 20.34 -22.62
C GLN A 320 15.44 20.27 -21.32
N ARG A 321 15.92 19.05 -21.05
CA ARG A 321 17.02 18.68 -20.13
C ARG A 321 16.92 19.23 -18.71
N ALA A 322 16.23 18.49 -17.84
CA ALA A 322 16.53 18.53 -16.41
C ALA A 322 17.87 17.83 -16.16
N HIS A 323 18.88 18.62 -15.82
CA HIS A 323 20.19 18.17 -15.39
C HIS A 323 20.10 17.31 -14.12
N ARG A 324 21.05 16.37 -14.01
CA ARG A 324 21.38 15.59 -12.79
C ARG A 324 21.40 16.50 -11.56
N THR A 325 20.33 16.50 -10.78
CA THR A 325 20.36 16.93 -9.39
C THR A 325 20.65 15.69 -8.56
N THR A 326 21.82 15.67 -7.91
CA THR A 326 22.15 14.65 -6.91
C THR A 326 21.31 14.94 -5.67
N PHE A 327 20.08 14.44 -5.65
CA PHE A 327 19.22 14.48 -4.47
C PHE A 327 19.56 13.28 -3.59
N ALA A 328 20.12 13.55 -2.41
CA ALA A 328 20.27 12.55 -1.36
C ALA A 328 18.94 12.47 -0.59
N PRO A 329 18.28 11.30 -0.48
CA PRO A 329 17.01 11.19 0.24
C PRO A 329 17.20 11.53 1.73
N PRO A 330 16.30 12.30 2.37
CA PRO A 330 16.39 12.62 3.80
C PRO A 330 15.89 11.49 4.72
N TYR A 331 15.92 10.23 4.27
CA TYR A 331 15.47 9.09 5.09
C TYR A 331 16.63 8.49 5.88
N ARG A 332 16.76 8.95 7.13
CA ARG A 332 17.71 8.42 8.11
C ARG A 332 17.19 7.08 8.62
N ASN A 333 17.66 5.99 8.00
CA ASN A 333 17.43 4.62 8.47
C ASN A 333 17.96 4.47 9.91
N GLN A 334 17.08 4.35 10.91
CA GLN A 334 17.44 4.16 12.32
C GLN A 334 17.93 2.73 12.65
N ASN A 335 18.20 1.87 11.67
CA ASN A 335 18.79 0.54 11.87
C ASN A 335 20.30 0.49 11.59
N ARG A 336 21.09 1.39 12.17
CA ARG A 336 22.56 1.21 12.27
C ARG A 336 22.88 0.36 13.51
N GLY A 337 22.64 -0.94 13.38
CA GLY A 337 22.87 -1.89 14.45
C GLY A 337 23.57 -3.19 14.08
N TYR A 338 23.92 -3.46 12.81
CA TYR A 338 24.64 -4.69 12.45
C TYR A 338 25.56 -4.47 11.24
N GLN A 339 26.76 -3.93 11.48
CA GLN A 339 27.85 -4.01 10.51
C GLN A 339 28.45 -5.42 10.54
N TRP A 340 28.16 -6.23 9.53
CA TRP A 340 29.00 -7.38 9.21
C TRP A 340 29.98 -7.02 8.10
N ARG A 341 31.27 -7.10 8.43
CA ARG A 341 32.37 -7.04 7.48
C ARG A 341 32.34 -8.31 6.61
N GLY A 342 31.95 -8.15 5.36
CA GLY A 342 32.15 -9.13 4.30
C GLY A 342 33.58 -9.05 3.76
N LEU A 343 34.13 -10.22 3.48
CA LEU A 343 35.51 -10.50 3.05
C LEU A 343 35.90 -9.78 1.75
N GLN A 344 37.15 -9.30 1.71
CA GLN A 344 37.84 -8.82 0.50
C GLN A 344 38.01 -9.95 -0.52
N PRO A 345 37.83 -9.69 -1.83
CA PRO A 345 38.43 -10.52 -2.87
C PRO A 345 39.81 -9.95 -3.23
N TYR A 346 40.85 -10.73 -2.96
CA TYR A 346 42.16 -10.61 -3.59
C TYR A 346 42.02 -10.96 -5.08
N GLY A 347 42.74 -10.23 -5.95
CA GLY A 347 43.04 -10.73 -7.31
C GLY A 347 42.86 -9.71 -8.43
N SER A 348 43.82 -8.78 -8.53
CA SER A 348 44.12 -8.05 -9.76
C SER A 348 44.62 -9.01 -10.85
N GLN A 349 43.99 -9.04 -12.02
CA GLN A 349 44.65 -9.42 -13.28
C GLN A 349 43.82 -8.95 -14.50
N THR A 350 44.36 -7.94 -15.17
CA THR A 350 44.46 -7.75 -16.64
C THR A 350 43.26 -8.12 -17.53
N GLN A 351 42.67 -7.09 -18.16
CA GLN A 351 41.88 -7.18 -19.39
C GLN A 351 42.63 -7.89 -20.52
N PRO A 352 41.89 -8.53 -21.44
CA PRO A 352 42.03 -8.10 -22.83
C PRO A 352 40.69 -7.89 -23.55
N SER A 353 40.78 -7.00 -24.54
CA SER A 353 39.76 -6.52 -25.45
C SER A 353 39.11 -7.63 -26.29
N GLY A 354 37.79 -7.58 -26.47
CA GLY A 354 37.06 -8.53 -27.31
C GLY A 354 35.67 -8.06 -27.73
N ARG A 355 35.61 -7.51 -28.95
CA ARG A 355 34.50 -7.45 -29.93
C ARG A 355 33.05 -7.44 -29.43
N GLY A 356 32.37 -6.35 -29.78
CA GLY A 356 30.96 -6.11 -29.53
C GLY A 356 30.01 -7.13 -30.17
N TYR A 357 28.92 -7.37 -29.45
CA TYR A 357 27.74 -8.07 -29.92
C TYR A 357 26.54 -7.12 -29.78
N ARG A 358 26.00 -6.66 -30.91
CA ARG A 358 24.69 -5.98 -31.00
C ARG A 358 23.60 -7.04 -31.18
N PRO A 359 22.55 -7.09 -30.34
CA PRO A 359 21.33 -7.80 -30.69
C PRO A 359 20.58 -7.00 -31.76
N ARG A 360 20.33 -7.67 -32.89
CA ARG A 360 19.59 -7.18 -34.05
C ARG A 360 18.11 -7.10 -33.67
N HIS A 361 17.56 -5.88 -33.63
CA HIS A 361 16.10 -5.67 -33.62
C HIS A 361 15.49 -6.33 -34.87
N GLN A 362 14.57 -7.26 -34.67
CA GLN A 362 13.61 -7.68 -35.69
C GLN A 362 12.23 -7.19 -35.26
N ASP A 363 11.76 -6.16 -35.97
CA ASP A 363 10.38 -5.70 -35.97
C ASP A 363 9.46 -6.85 -36.42
N GLN A 364 8.65 -7.39 -35.51
CA GLN A 364 7.40 -8.05 -35.88
C GLN A 364 6.24 -7.25 -35.28
N ARG A 365 5.76 -6.28 -36.07
CA ARG A 365 4.44 -5.66 -35.88
C ARG A 365 3.36 -6.73 -36.07
N ARG A 366 2.90 -7.36 -34.98
CA ARG A 366 1.60 -8.03 -34.96
C ARG A 366 0.54 -7.02 -34.54
N ARG A 367 -0.30 -6.63 -35.49
CA ARG A 367 -1.54 -5.87 -35.26
C ARG A 367 -2.43 -6.66 -34.30
N PHE A 368 -2.69 -6.12 -33.12
CA PHE A 368 -3.79 -6.59 -32.28
C PHE A 368 -5.11 -6.16 -32.92
N GLN A 369 -5.94 -7.15 -33.30
CA GLN A 369 -7.32 -6.93 -33.71
C GLN A 369 -8.18 -6.68 -32.47
N PHE A 370 -8.95 -5.59 -32.48
CA PHE A 370 -9.94 -5.28 -31.45
C PHE A 370 -11.07 -6.32 -31.45
N THR A 371 -11.41 -6.82 -30.27
CA THR A 371 -12.59 -7.69 -30.03
C THR A 371 -13.91 -6.92 -30.19
N PRO A 372 -15.02 -7.57 -30.58
CA PRO A 372 -16.27 -6.88 -30.90
C PRO A 372 -17.03 -6.38 -29.66
N ARG A 373 -17.72 -5.25 -29.83
CA ARG A 373 -18.70 -4.68 -28.89
C ARG A 373 -19.88 -5.64 -28.68
N TRP A 374 -20.28 -5.84 -27.44
CA TRP A 374 -21.56 -6.47 -27.10
C TRP A 374 -22.73 -5.52 -27.44
N SER A 375 -23.79 -6.10 -27.99
CA SER A 375 -25.04 -5.42 -28.36
C SER A 375 -25.90 -5.06 -27.15
N ARG A 376 -26.73 -4.03 -27.36
CA ARG A 376 -27.56 -3.26 -26.41
C ARG A 376 -28.29 -4.03 -25.33
#